data_AF-A0A6G0W8K2-F1
#
_entry.id   AF-A0A6G0W8K2-F1
#
_cell.length_a   1.000
_cell.length_b   1.000
_cell.length_c   1.000
_cell.angle_alpha   90.00
_cell.angle_beta   90.00
_cell.angle_gamma   90.00
#
_symmetry.space_group_name_H-M   'P 1'
#
loop_
_entity.id
_entity.type
_entity.pdbx_description
1 polymer ?
#
loop_
_entity_poly.entity_id
_entity_poly.type
_entity_poly.pdbx_seq_one_letter_code
_entity_poly.pdbx_strand_id
1 'polypeptide(L)'
;MTLLVPLPTTITVFLSVTVGKPHGESRTYAEPGASFAFDIINESHGVLRLKVSERVAQVVQRYDAAHATTKDRSTLLFDETFSILLKPAATTPQAKYTVIDESNFKDMVKVAWNNHNKRNSGGDFKLELFVYLERQDRSSRQIRRSDPKRRAELAQRILSEDRQSQPGPSELQYVSTVLSRQLTEPDIVNLPENPTVLQLRHIDHECAALQSEREARLAQSELDYRPLRFMVNGSVVNQLVNIADLRSILGLPQFDLYAPYRPPTESASFALE
;
A
#
# COMPACT_ATOMS: atom_id res chain seq x y z
N MET A 1 28.62 38.48 46.95
CA MET A 1 29.39 38.88 45.76
C MET A 1 29.44 37.67 44.82
N THR A 2 28.63 37.64 43.77
CA THR A 2 28.65 36.56 42.77
C THR A 2 29.83 36.78 41.82
N LEU A 3 30.86 35.95 41.93
CA LEU A 3 31.97 35.91 40.97
C LEU A 3 31.39 35.58 39.59
N LEU A 4 31.38 36.56 38.68
CA LEU A 4 31.09 36.36 37.26
C LEU A 4 32.28 35.59 36.67
N VAL A 5 32.13 34.27 36.53
CA VAL A 5 33.14 33.45 35.86
C VAL A 5 33.10 33.78 34.36
N PRO A 6 34.21 34.25 33.76
CA PRO A 6 34.23 34.59 32.33
C PRO A 6 33.96 33.34 31.48
N LEU A 7 33.27 33.54 30.36
CA LEU A 7 33.02 32.47 29.39
C LEU A 7 34.36 32.04 28.77
N PRO A 8 34.66 30.73 28.66
CA PRO A 8 35.86 30.26 27.99
C PRO A 8 35.84 30.63 26.50
N THR A 9 37.03 30.90 25.95
CA THR A 9 37.26 31.18 24.52
C THR A 9 36.87 30.00 23.64
N THR A 10 37.37 28.82 23.98
CA THR A 10 37.09 27.57 23.27
C THR A 10 36.20 26.68 24.14
N ILE A 11 35.11 26.18 23.56
CA ILE A 11 34.24 25.20 24.19
C ILE A 11 34.20 23.90 23.41
N THR A 12 33.94 22.81 24.13
CA THR A 12 33.63 21.53 23.50
C THR A 12 32.13 21.49 23.23
N VAL A 13 31.75 21.38 21.96
CA VAL A 13 30.36 21.15 21.55
C VAL A 13 30.14 19.66 21.43
N PHE A 14 29.07 19.16 22.02
CA PHE A 14 28.65 17.76 21.95
C PHE A 14 27.34 17.66 21.18
N LEU A 15 27.42 17.20 19.94
CA LEU A 15 26.29 17.06 19.02
C LEU A 15 25.73 15.64 19.09
N SER A 16 24.43 15.53 19.32
CA SER A 16 23.68 14.28 19.24
C SER A 16 22.64 14.35 18.12
N VAL A 17 22.66 13.37 17.22
CA VAL A 17 21.67 13.25 16.13
C VAL A 17 20.66 12.18 16.53
N THR A 18 19.42 12.60 16.72
CA THR A 18 18.32 11.76 17.19
C THR A 18 17.32 11.50 16.05
N VAL A 19 16.81 10.28 15.98
CA VAL A 19 15.81 9.87 15.00
C VAL A 19 14.41 10.10 15.57
N GLY A 20 13.62 10.92 14.89
CA GLY A 20 12.24 11.22 15.23
C GLY A 20 11.93 12.71 15.28
N LYS A 21 10.91 13.09 16.05
CA LYS A 21 10.43 14.48 16.12
C LYS A 21 11.02 15.23 17.32
N PRO A 22 11.29 16.54 17.17
CA PRO A 22 11.71 17.36 18.30
C PRO A 22 10.63 17.35 19.40
N HIS A 23 11.08 17.40 20.66
CA HIS A 23 10.22 17.35 21.86
C HIS A 23 9.34 16.09 22.07
N GLY A 24 9.40 15.09 21.18
CA GLY A 24 8.75 13.80 21.38
C GLY A 24 9.54 12.84 22.29
N GLU A 25 9.01 11.64 22.55
CA GLU A 25 9.69 10.58 23.32
C GLU A 25 10.75 9.82 22.50
N SER A 26 11.32 10.45 21.48
CA SER A 26 12.33 9.84 20.61
C SER A 26 13.64 9.65 21.36
N ARG A 27 13.98 8.38 21.66
CA ARG A 27 15.22 7.98 22.36
C ARG A 27 16.25 7.30 21.44
N THR A 28 15.93 7.14 20.16
CA THR A 28 16.81 6.45 19.20
C THR A 28 17.84 7.42 18.63
N TYR A 29 19.11 7.16 18.89
CA TYR A 29 20.20 7.95 18.32
C TYR A 29 20.67 7.36 16.99
N ALA A 30 20.84 8.20 15.97
CA ALA A 30 21.55 7.83 14.75
C ALA A 30 23.06 7.75 15.01
N GLU A 31 23.58 8.73 15.76
CA GLU A 31 24.94 8.73 16.30
C GLU A 31 24.92 9.46 17.65
N PRO A 32 25.23 8.76 18.77
CA PRO A 32 25.36 9.41 20.06
C PRO A 32 26.73 10.09 20.16
N GLY A 33 26.75 11.42 20.13
CA GLY A 33 27.83 12.18 20.75
C GLY A 33 29.08 12.46 19.92
N ALA A 34 28.92 13.10 18.77
CA ALA A 34 30.04 13.72 18.08
C ALA A 34 30.51 14.97 18.85
N SER A 35 31.77 15.02 19.26
CA SER A 35 32.33 16.20 19.93
C SER A 35 33.29 16.96 19.01
N PHE A 36 33.23 18.29 19.05
CA PHE A 36 34.15 19.16 18.33
C PHE A 36 34.41 20.45 19.11
N ALA A 37 35.60 21.03 18.91
CA ALA A 37 35.96 22.31 19.50
C ALA A 37 35.33 23.47 18.70
N PHE A 38 34.80 24.47 19.41
CA PHE A 38 34.19 25.66 18.85
C PHE A 38 34.71 26.90 19.57
N ASP A 39 35.11 27.92 18.82
CA ASP A 39 35.60 29.18 19.37
C ASP A 39 34.47 30.22 19.40
N ILE A 40 33.98 30.55 20.60
CA ILE A 40 32.80 31.43 20.75
C ILE A 40 33.13 32.88 20.43
N ILE A 41 34.40 33.28 20.54
CA ILE A 41 34.80 34.68 20.36
C ILE A 41 34.91 35.00 18.86
N ASN A 42 35.53 34.10 18.11
CA ASN A 42 35.84 34.32 16.71
C ASN A 42 34.77 33.75 15.75
N GLU A 43 34.01 32.74 16.15
CA GLU A 43 33.04 32.07 15.28
C GLU A 43 31.61 32.51 15.57
N SER A 44 30.84 32.77 14.50
CA SER A 44 29.43 33.16 14.58
C SER A 44 28.50 31.94 14.61
N HIS A 45 27.21 32.17 14.89
CA HIS A 45 26.18 31.12 14.80
C HIS A 45 26.13 30.47 13.40
N GLY A 46 26.38 31.23 12.33
CA GLY A 46 26.46 30.68 10.97
C GLY A 46 27.56 29.63 10.82
N VAL A 47 28.73 29.87 11.42
CA VAL A 47 29.85 28.91 11.41
C VAL A 47 29.49 27.66 12.22
N LEU A 48 28.83 27.82 13.37
CA LEU A 48 28.32 26.69 14.15
C LEU A 48 27.34 25.85 13.32
N ARG A 49 26.38 26.49 12.65
CA ARG A 49 25.38 25.83 11.83
C ARG A 49 26.03 25.04 10.69
N LEU A 50 27.02 25.62 10.00
CA LEU A 50 27.76 24.93 8.93
C LEU A 50 28.53 23.71 9.45
N LYS A 51 29.22 23.83 10.59
CA LYS A 51 29.91 22.70 11.23
C LYS A 51 28.93 21.60 11.63
N VAL A 52 27.77 21.97 12.19
CA VAL A 52 26.72 21.02 12.55
C VAL A 52 26.14 20.36 11.29
N SER A 53 25.83 21.12 10.23
CA SER A 53 25.26 20.55 9.00
C SER A 53 26.21 19.57 8.32
N GLU A 54 27.52 19.88 8.27
CA GLU A 54 28.52 18.96 7.72
C GLU A 54 28.57 17.65 8.51
N ARG A 55 28.54 17.73 9.85
CA ARG A 55 28.53 16.54 10.71
C ARG A 55 27.25 15.74 10.59
N VAL A 56 26.10 16.41 10.51
CA VAL A 56 24.81 15.75 10.31
C VAL A 56 24.80 15.04 8.95
N ALA A 57 25.32 15.66 7.88
CA ALA A 57 25.43 15.03 6.57
C ALA A 57 26.30 13.76 6.61
N GLN A 58 27.44 13.80 7.33
CA GLN A 58 28.29 12.61 7.54
C GLN A 58 27.55 11.51 8.30
N VAL A 59 26.77 11.86 9.33
CA VAL A 59 25.96 10.91 10.12
C VAL A 59 24.90 10.25 9.25
N VAL A 60 24.19 11.04 8.44
CA VAL A 60 23.17 10.54 7.50
C VAL A 60 23.78 9.56 6.51
N GLN A 61 24.93 9.89 5.93
CA GLN A 61 25.62 8.98 5.00
C GLN A 61 26.00 7.65 5.66
N ARG A 62 26.50 7.68 6.90
CA ARG A 62 26.83 6.47 7.67
C ARG A 62 25.59 5.66 8.03
N TYR A 63 24.53 6.34 8.47
CA TYR A 63 23.25 5.71 8.81
C TYR A 63 22.67 4.99 7.59
N ASP A 64 22.59 5.68 6.45
CA ASP A 64 22.08 5.17 5.19
C ASP A 64 22.92 3.98 4.69
N ALA A 65 24.25 4.06 4.78
CA ALA A 65 25.14 2.95 4.42
C ALA A 65 24.93 1.71 5.32
N ALA A 66 24.76 1.90 6.63
CA ALA A 66 24.49 0.82 7.56
C ALA A 66 23.10 0.19 7.36
N HIS A 67 22.10 1.01 7.00
CA HIS A 67 20.72 0.56 6.83
C HIS A 67 20.39 0.14 5.38
N ALA A 68 21.32 0.28 4.44
CA ALA A 68 21.15 -0.14 3.04
C ALA A 68 20.98 -1.67 2.88
N THR A 69 21.70 -2.45 3.68
CA THR A 69 21.72 -3.92 3.63
C THR A 69 20.73 -4.58 4.60
N THR A 70 20.12 -3.79 5.47
CA THR A 70 19.16 -4.28 6.47
C THR A 70 17.80 -4.56 5.82
N LYS A 71 17.07 -5.54 6.35
CA LYS A 71 15.70 -5.88 5.92
C LYS A 71 14.77 -4.65 5.95
N ASP A 72 14.98 -3.78 6.93
CA ASP A 72 14.26 -2.53 7.13
C ASP A 72 15.05 -1.35 6.57
N ARG A 73 15.16 -1.30 5.23
CA ARG A 73 15.82 -0.21 4.53
C ARG A 73 15.18 1.11 4.91
N SER A 74 15.93 1.94 5.59
CA SER A 74 15.51 3.24 6.07
C SER A 74 16.58 4.26 5.80
N THR A 75 16.17 5.49 5.54
CA THR A 75 17.06 6.62 5.35
C THR A 75 16.58 7.80 6.16
N LEU A 76 17.52 8.64 6.58
CA LEU A 76 17.19 9.86 7.31
C LEU A 76 16.89 10.98 6.32
N LEU A 77 15.79 11.68 6.56
CA LEU A 77 15.47 12.90 5.83
C LEU A 77 16.36 14.01 6.37
N PHE A 78 17.33 14.42 5.54
CA PHE A 78 18.17 15.57 5.80
C PHE A 78 17.67 16.75 4.99
N ASP A 79 17.24 17.80 5.68
CA ASP A 79 16.85 19.08 5.12
C ASP A 79 17.75 20.16 5.74
N GLU A 80 18.32 21.05 4.94
CA GLU A 80 19.23 22.11 5.40
C GLU A 80 18.54 23.12 6.33
N THR A 81 17.20 23.13 6.37
CA THR A 81 16.40 23.97 7.27
C THR A 81 16.21 23.39 8.67
N PHE A 82 16.97 22.35 9.06
CA PHE A 82 16.84 21.73 10.39
C PHE A 82 17.08 22.74 11.54
N SER A 83 16.35 22.53 12.64
CA SER A 83 16.52 23.32 13.87
C SER A 83 17.58 22.69 14.80
N ILE A 84 18.44 23.54 15.37
CA ILE A 84 19.43 23.14 16.36
C ILE A 84 18.87 23.40 17.75
N LEU A 85 18.74 22.35 18.57
CA LEU A 85 18.26 22.48 19.94
C LEU A 85 19.42 22.44 20.93
N LEU A 86 19.42 23.37 21.88
CA LEU A 86 20.33 23.39 23.02
C LEU A 86 19.67 22.71 24.21
N LYS A 87 20.46 21.94 24.95
CA LYS A 87 20.12 21.53 26.31
C LYS A 87 20.75 22.50 27.34
N PRO A 88 19.94 23.35 28.03
CA PRO A 88 20.48 24.41 28.89
C PRO A 88 21.14 23.94 30.20
N ALA A 89 20.84 22.72 30.65
CA ALA A 89 21.44 22.10 31.83
C ALA A 89 21.31 20.58 31.78
N ALA A 90 22.20 19.87 32.48
CA ALA A 90 22.27 18.40 32.46
C ALA A 90 20.96 17.69 32.83
N THR A 91 20.15 18.30 33.73
CA THR A 91 18.88 17.74 34.21
C THR A 91 17.65 18.31 33.49
N THR A 92 17.84 19.10 32.43
CA THR A 92 16.71 19.68 31.70
C THR A 92 16.01 18.58 30.89
N PRO A 93 14.69 18.37 31.04
CA PRO A 93 13.96 17.41 30.23
C PRO A 93 13.92 17.86 28.76
N GLN A 94 13.81 16.90 27.84
CA GLN A 94 13.79 17.13 26.39
C GLN A 94 12.69 18.11 25.92
N ALA A 95 11.54 18.12 26.60
CA ALA A 95 10.46 19.08 26.33
C ALA A 95 10.86 20.55 26.56
N LYS A 96 11.95 20.81 27.30
CA LYS A 96 12.45 22.15 27.64
C LYS A 96 13.76 22.51 26.92
N TYR A 97 14.12 21.79 25.86
CA TYR A 97 15.23 22.19 25.00
C TYR A 97 14.86 23.47 24.24
N THR A 98 15.84 24.33 23.99
CA THR A 98 15.62 25.64 23.38
C THR A 98 16.24 25.67 21.98
N VAL A 99 15.47 26.10 20.98
CA VAL A 99 15.99 26.31 19.62
C VAL A 99 16.98 27.46 19.61
N ILE A 100 18.15 27.25 19.02
CA ILE A 100 19.17 28.27 18.85
C ILE A 100 18.99 28.95 17.49
N ASP A 101 18.99 30.29 17.52
CA ASP A 101 19.02 31.17 16.36
C ASP A 101 20.15 32.19 16.52
N GLU A 102 20.44 32.96 15.46
CA GLU A 102 21.51 33.98 15.47
C GLU A 102 21.32 35.03 16.58
N SER A 103 20.08 35.38 16.89
CA SER A 103 19.74 36.40 17.89
C SER A 103 19.93 35.93 19.34
N ASN A 104 19.72 34.63 19.61
CA ASN A 104 19.70 34.09 20.97
C ASN A 104 20.95 33.29 21.33
N PHE A 105 21.80 32.97 20.34
CA PHE A 105 22.92 32.04 20.49
C PHE A 105 23.85 32.39 21.66
N LYS A 106 24.36 33.63 21.69
CA LYS A 106 25.33 34.06 22.72
C LYS A 106 24.71 34.04 24.12
N ASP A 107 23.44 34.40 24.24
CA ASP A 107 22.76 34.44 25.53
C ASP A 107 22.45 33.03 26.04
N MET A 108 22.04 32.13 25.14
CA MET A 108 21.79 30.72 25.48
C MET A 108 23.08 29.99 25.89
N VAL A 109 24.21 30.26 25.22
CA VAL A 109 25.53 29.72 25.62
C VAL A 109 25.93 30.23 27.02
N LYS A 110 25.73 31.53 27.31
CA LYS A 110 25.97 32.08 28.65
C LYS A 110 25.08 31.44 29.71
N VAL A 111 23.81 31.20 29.40
CA VAL A 111 22.87 30.52 30.31
C VAL A 111 23.35 29.10 30.61
N ALA A 112 23.74 28.34 29.59
CA ALA A 112 24.29 26.99 29.75
C ALA A 112 25.58 26.99 30.59
N TRP A 113 26.49 27.94 30.33
CA TRP A 113 27.73 28.13 31.10
C TRP A 113 27.46 28.47 32.57
N ASN A 114 26.55 29.42 32.84
CA ASN A 114 26.18 29.80 34.19
C ASN A 114 25.53 28.64 34.95
N ASN A 115 24.68 27.85 34.27
CA ASN A 115 24.07 26.67 34.87
C ASN A 115 25.09 25.56 35.17
N HIS A 116 26.09 25.40 34.31
CA HIS A 116 27.20 24.49 34.53
C HIS A 116 28.01 24.92 35.76
N ASN A 117 28.44 26.18 35.84
CA ASN A 117 29.26 26.69 36.93
C ASN A 117 28.55 26.69 38.29
N LYS A 118 27.22 26.86 38.31
CA LYS A 118 26.42 26.72 39.53
C LYS A 118 26.48 25.31 40.12
N ARG A 119 26.74 24.30 39.31
CA ARG A 119 26.74 22.88 39.71
C ARG A 119 28.15 22.32 39.85
N ASN A 120 29.05 22.69 38.94
CA ASN A 120 30.40 22.16 38.83
C ASN A 120 31.40 23.32 38.68
N SER A 121 31.95 23.82 39.78
CA SER A 121 32.91 24.94 39.80
C SER A 121 34.32 24.59 39.25
N GLY A 122 34.45 23.56 38.41
CA GLY A 122 35.74 23.09 37.88
C GLY A 122 35.67 21.88 36.95
N GLY A 123 34.50 21.54 36.39
CA GLY A 123 34.36 20.46 35.41
C GLY A 123 34.55 20.95 33.97
N ASP A 124 34.86 20.04 33.05
CA ASP A 124 34.89 20.34 31.62
C ASP A 124 33.50 20.68 31.11
N PHE A 125 33.32 21.92 30.66
CA PHE A 125 32.06 22.37 30.08
C PHE A 125 31.87 21.82 28.67
N LYS A 126 30.72 21.20 28.47
CA LYS A 126 30.27 20.68 27.18
C LYS A 126 28.96 21.33 26.80
N LEU A 127 28.91 21.94 25.62
CA LEU A 127 27.69 22.49 25.06
C LEU A 127 26.93 21.38 24.34
N GLU A 128 25.87 20.85 24.97
CA GLU A 128 25.07 19.75 24.43
C GLU A 128 24.04 20.25 23.42
N LEU A 129 24.23 19.87 22.14
CA LEU A 129 23.34 20.18 21.02
C LEU A 129 22.62 18.93 20.52
N PHE A 130 21.38 19.10 20.11
CA PHE A 130 20.52 18.05 19.58
C PHE A 130 19.95 18.45 18.22
N VAL A 131 20.02 17.54 17.26
CA VAL A 131 19.35 17.66 15.96
C VAL A 131 18.44 16.46 15.79
N TYR A 132 17.20 16.70 15.40
CA TYR A 132 16.21 15.66 15.15
C TYR A 132 16.01 15.49 13.65
N LEU A 133 16.16 14.25 13.19
CA LEU A 133 15.91 13.89 11.79
C LEU A 133 14.79 12.85 11.72
N GLU A 134 13.89 13.01 10.75
CA GLU A 134 12.85 12.02 10.52
C GLU A 134 13.41 10.81 9.77
N ARG A 135 12.97 9.62 10.18
CA ARG A 135 13.28 8.38 9.48
C ARG A 135 12.21 8.14 8.42
N GLN A 136 12.66 7.96 7.18
CA GLN A 136 11.83 7.49 6.09
C GLN A 136 12.17 6.04 5.78
N ASP A 137 11.20 5.14 5.95
CA ASP A 137 11.37 3.78 5.50
C ASP A 137 11.31 3.76 3.96
N ARG A 138 12.38 3.26 3.32
CA ARG A 138 12.43 3.05 1.86
C ARG A 138 11.61 1.82 1.44
N SER A 139 10.78 1.28 2.33
CA SER A 139 9.91 0.14 2.06
C SER A 139 8.65 0.51 1.27
N SER A 140 8.61 1.66 0.59
CA SER A 140 7.53 2.03 -0.33
C SER A 140 7.28 1.02 -1.47
N ARG A 141 8.19 0.05 -1.66
CA ARG A 141 8.05 -1.08 -2.59
C ARG A 141 7.83 -2.45 -1.92
N GLN A 142 7.49 -2.52 -0.63
CA GLN A 142 7.17 -3.80 0.00
C GLN A 142 5.77 -4.25 -0.39
N ILE A 143 5.64 -5.11 -1.40
CA ILE A 143 4.41 -5.87 -1.66
C ILE A 143 4.09 -6.67 -0.39
N ARG A 144 2.97 -6.41 0.27
CA ARG A 144 2.54 -7.23 1.43
C ARG A 144 1.90 -8.52 0.94
N ARG A 145 1.81 -9.55 1.81
CA ARG A 145 1.07 -10.77 1.47
C ARG A 145 -0.39 -10.40 1.17
N SER A 146 -0.98 -11.02 0.15
CA SER A 146 -2.40 -10.83 -0.14
C SER A 146 -3.25 -11.37 1.01
N ASP A 147 -3.93 -10.47 1.70
CA ASP A 147 -4.92 -10.79 2.73
C ASP A 147 -6.24 -11.22 2.07
N PRO A 148 -6.81 -12.38 2.41
CA PRO A 148 -8.09 -12.83 1.86
C PRO A 148 -9.24 -11.85 2.12
N LYS A 149 -9.28 -11.20 3.29
CA LYS A 149 -10.35 -10.25 3.65
C LYS A 149 -10.29 -9.02 2.75
N ARG A 150 -9.12 -8.36 2.65
CA ARG A 150 -8.96 -7.20 1.77
C ARG A 150 -9.17 -7.54 0.30
N ARG A 151 -8.79 -8.76 -0.13
CA ARG A 151 -9.05 -9.22 -1.50
C ARG A 151 -10.54 -9.28 -1.80
N ALA A 152 -11.34 -9.82 -0.88
CA ALA A 152 -12.80 -9.87 -1.01
C ALA A 152 -13.42 -8.45 -1.02
N GLU A 153 -12.96 -7.57 -0.13
CA GLU A 153 -13.39 -6.15 -0.11
C GLU A 153 -13.07 -5.45 -1.44
N LEU A 154 -11.85 -5.63 -1.96
CA LEU A 154 -11.46 -5.03 -3.25
C LEU A 154 -12.22 -5.63 -4.42
N ALA A 155 -12.48 -6.94 -4.43
CA ALA A 155 -13.31 -7.57 -5.44
C ALA A 155 -14.71 -6.94 -5.49
N GLN A 156 -15.34 -6.72 -4.33
CA GLN A 156 -16.64 -6.04 -4.26
C GLN A 156 -16.57 -4.59 -4.75
N ARG A 157 -15.54 -3.84 -4.36
CA ARG A 157 -15.34 -2.46 -4.81
C ARG A 157 -15.12 -2.36 -6.32
N ILE A 158 -14.39 -3.32 -6.91
CA ILE A 158 -14.18 -3.37 -8.36
C ILE A 158 -15.51 -3.59 -9.09
N LEU A 159 -16.36 -4.49 -8.57
CA LEU A 159 -17.67 -4.82 -9.14
C LEU A 159 -18.73 -3.73 -8.93
N SER A 160 -18.62 -2.94 -7.87
CA SER A 160 -19.53 -1.81 -7.63
C SER A 160 -19.25 -0.61 -8.53
N GLU A 161 -18.09 -0.57 -9.18
CA GLU A 161 -17.72 0.51 -10.08
C GLU A 161 -18.50 0.41 -11.40
N ASP A 162 -19.05 1.52 -11.86
CA ASP A 162 -19.77 1.57 -13.13
C ASP A 162 -18.76 1.58 -14.30
N ARG A 163 -18.70 0.47 -15.03
CA ARG A 163 -17.75 0.24 -16.13
C ARG A 163 -18.49 -0.26 -17.36
N GLN A 164 -17.98 0.11 -18.53
CA GLN A 164 -18.46 -0.42 -19.81
C GLN A 164 -18.35 -1.95 -19.89
N SER A 165 -17.31 -2.53 -19.28
CA SER A 165 -17.12 -3.97 -19.19
C SER A 165 -16.70 -4.34 -17.78
N GLN A 166 -17.47 -5.22 -17.15
CA GLN A 166 -17.10 -5.79 -15.86
C GLN A 166 -16.01 -6.86 -16.06
N PRO A 167 -15.04 -6.96 -15.14
CA PRO A 167 -14.03 -8.00 -15.20
C PRO A 167 -14.67 -9.38 -14.96
N GLY A 168 -14.21 -10.37 -15.72
CA GLY A 168 -14.60 -11.75 -15.51
C GLY A 168 -14.07 -12.34 -14.19
N PRO A 169 -14.48 -13.57 -13.81
CA PRO A 169 -14.08 -14.18 -12.55
C PRO A 169 -12.57 -14.30 -12.37
N SER A 170 -11.85 -14.71 -13.41
CA SER A 170 -10.40 -14.93 -13.35
C SER A 170 -9.64 -13.61 -13.35
N GLU A 171 -10.06 -12.65 -14.19
CA GLU A 171 -9.54 -11.29 -14.22
C GLU A 171 -9.69 -10.63 -12.83
N LEU A 172 -10.88 -10.67 -12.25
CA LEU A 172 -11.19 -10.10 -10.95
C LEU A 172 -10.35 -10.74 -9.83
N GLN A 173 -10.17 -12.06 -9.85
CA GLN A 173 -9.37 -12.76 -8.85
C GLN A 173 -7.90 -12.32 -8.89
N TYR A 174 -7.33 -12.18 -10.10
CA TYR A 174 -5.96 -11.72 -10.27
C TYR A 174 -5.79 -10.26 -9.84
N VAL A 175 -6.64 -9.36 -10.36
CA VAL A 175 -6.58 -7.93 -10.10
C VAL A 175 -6.77 -7.64 -8.61
N SER A 176 -7.81 -8.20 -7.98
CA SER A 176 -8.03 -8.05 -6.54
C SER A 176 -6.85 -8.57 -5.71
N THR A 177 -6.20 -9.65 -6.16
CA THR A 177 -4.99 -10.18 -5.52
C THR A 177 -3.83 -9.19 -5.63
N VAL A 178 -3.57 -8.63 -6.82
CA VAL A 178 -2.50 -7.65 -7.04
C VAL A 178 -2.73 -6.39 -6.19
N LEU A 179 -3.94 -5.82 -6.25
CA LEU A 179 -4.29 -4.61 -5.50
C LEU A 179 -4.25 -4.83 -3.98
N SER A 180 -4.64 -6.02 -3.49
CA SER A 180 -4.60 -6.33 -2.05
C SER A 180 -3.19 -6.29 -1.43
N ARG A 181 -2.16 -6.43 -2.27
CA ARG A 181 -0.76 -6.42 -1.88
C ARG A 181 -0.14 -5.02 -1.85
N GLN A 182 -0.85 -3.99 -2.33
CA GLN A 182 -0.41 -2.61 -2.25
C GLN A 182 -0.58 -2.08 -0.81
N LEU A 183 0.37 -1.28 -0.33
CA LEU A 183 0.27 -0.62 0.98
C LEU A 183 -0.60 0.62 0.91
N THR A 184 -0.46 1.39 -0.16
CA THR A 184 -1.29 2.56 -0.45
C THR A 184 -2.70 2.15 -0.86
N GLU A 185 -3.61 3.12 -0.83
CA GLU A 185 -4.95 2.93 -1.37
C GLU A 185 -4.83 2.63 -2.87
N PRO A 186 -5.35 1.48 -3.35
CA PRO A 186 -5.25 1.11 -4.76
C PRO A 186 -6.16 2.00 -5.60
N ASP A 187 -5.68 2.39 -6.79
CA ASP A 187 -6.55 2.97 -7.82
C ASP A 187 -7.43 1.85 -8.39
N ILE A 188 -8.71 1.90 -8.02
CA ILE A 188 -9.70 0.92 -8.48
C ILE A 188 -10.28 1.39 -9.81
N VAL A 189 -10.34 2.68 -10.09
CA VAL A 189 -10.95 3.22 -11.30
C VAL A 189 -10.15 2.74 -12.52
N ASN A 190 -8.84 2.98 -12.49
CA ASN A 190 -7.93 2.56 -13.55
C ASN A 190 -7.29 1.22 -13.20
N LEU A 191 -7.93 0.12 -13.63
CA LEU A 191 -7.37 -1.20 -13.43
C LEU A 191 -6.09 -1.39 -14.24
N PRO A 192 -5.11 -2.15 -13.70
CA PRO A 192 -3.86 -2.37 -14.39
C PRO A 192 -4.06 -3.20 -15.67
N GLU A 193 -3.59 -2.67 -16.79
CA GLU A 193 -3.53 -3.40 -18.06
C GLU A 193 -2.16 -4.06 -18.25
N ASN A 194 -2.09 -5.34 -17.90
CA ASN A 194 -0.92 -6.19 -18.08
C ASN A 194 -1.28 -7.32 -19.08
N PRO A 195 -0.34 -7.84 -19.89
CA PRO A 195 -0.53 -9.04 -20.69
C PRO A 195 -1.28 -10.20 -20.00
N THR A 196 -1.00 -10.47 -18.71
CA THR A 196 -1.70 -11.47 -17.90
C THR A 196 -3.18 -11.14 -17.71
N VAL A 197 -3.52 -9.86 -17.50
CA VAL A 197 -4.92 -9.41 -17.37
C VAL A 197 -5.66 -9.62 -18.68
N LEU A 198 -5.02 -9.29 -19.81
CA LEU A 198 -5.59 -9.52 -21.14
C LEU A 198 -5.82 -11.00 -21.43
N GLN A 199 -4.87 -11.87 -21.06
CA GLN A 199 -5.01 -13.32 -21.18
C GLN A 199 -6.14 -13.86 -20.32
N LEU A 200 -6.24 -13.42 -19.05
CA LEU A 200 -7.32 -13.86 -18.16
C LEU A 200 -8.69 -13.40 -18.66
N ARG A 201 -8.80 -12.18 -19.19
CA ARG A 201 -10.01 -11.68 -19.84
C ARG A 201 -10.42 -12.54 -21.03
N HIS A 202 -9.45 -12.94 -21.86
CA HIS A 202 -9.70 -13.84 -22.98
C HIS A 202 -10.21 -15.20 -22.52
N ILE A 203 -9.60 -15.80 -21.49
CA ILE A 203 -10.05 -17.05 -20.88
C ILE A 203 -11.47 -16.92 -20.33
N ASP A 204 -11.77 -15.84 -19.60
CA ASP A 204 -13.11 -15.60 -19.06
C ASP A 204 -14.16 -15.51 -20.19
N HIS A 205 -13.83 -14.87 -21.32
CA HIS A 205 -14.70 -14.81 -22.50
C HIS A 205 -14.92 -16.19 -23.14
N GLU A 206 -13.88 -16.99 -23.32
CA GLU A 206 -14.01 -18.34 -23.86
C GLU A 206 -14.80 -19.26 -22.92
N CYS A 207 -14.58 -19.16 -21.60
CA CYS A 207 -15.35 -19.90 -20.61
C CYS A 207 -16.82 -19.52 -20.64
N ALA A 208 -17.16 -18.23 -20.73
CA ALA A 208 -18.53 -17.77 -20.85
C ALA A 208 -19.20 -18.30 -22.13
N ALA A 209 -18.49 -18.27 -23.26
CA ALA A 209 -18.99 -18.82 -24.52
C ALA A 209 -19.27 -20.33 -24.42
N LEU A 210 -18.31 -21.11 -23.92
CA LEU A 210 -18.47 -22.55 -23.72
C LEU A 210 -19.61 -22.89 -22.76
N GLN A 211 -19.79 -22.10 -21.70
CA GLN A 211 -20.87 -22.29 -20.75
C GLN A 211 -22.23 -22.01 -21.39
N SER A 212 -22.35 -20.93 -22.16
CA SER A 212 -23.58 -20.64 -22.91
C SER A 212 -23.92 -21.74 -23.92
N GLU A 213 -22.93 -22.31 -24.60
CA GLU A 213 -23.14 -23.42 -25.55
C GLU A 213 -23.60 -24.69 -24.82
N ARG A 214 -23.01 -25.00 -23.66
CA ARG A 214 -23.45 -26.13 -22.82
C ARG A 214 -24.87 -25.95 -22.32
N GLU A 215 -25.21 -24.76 -21.84
CA GLU A 215 -26.57 -24.43 -21.39
C GLU A 215 -27.59 -24.54 -22.54
N ALA A 216 -27.25 -24.04 -23.73
CA ALA A 216 -28.09 -24.20 -24.92
C ALA A 216 -28.26 -25.67 -25.31
N ARG A 217 -27.19 -26.47 -25.24
CA ARG A 217 -27.24 -27.91 -25.53
C ARG A 217 -28.06 -28.68 -24.50
N LEU A 218 -27.95 -28.33 -23.22
CA LEU A 218 -28.75 -28.93 -22.15
C LEU A 218 -30.23 -28.57 -22.33
N ALA A 219 -30.55 -27.31 -22.60
CA ALA A 219 -31.91 -26.87 -22.87
C ALA A 219 -32.51 -27.58 -24.10
N GLN A 220 -31.72 -27.79 -25.16
CA GLN A 220 -32.14 -28.62 -26.30
C GLN A 220 -32.38 -30.07 -25.89
N SER A 221 -31.48 -30.67 -25.10
CA SER A 221 -31.65 -32.05 -24.63
C SER A 221 -32.88 -32.25 -23.75
N GLU A 222 -33.29 -31.26 -22.95
CA GLU A 222 -34.52 -31.34 -22.15
C GLU A 222 -35.78 -31.37 -23.03
N LEU A 223 -35.75 -30.73 -24.21
CA LEU A 223 -36.85 -30.78 -25.18
C LEU A 223 -36.97 -32.17 -25.86
N ASP A 224 -35.90 -32.97 -25.84
CA ASP A 224 -35.85 -34.30 -26.45
C ASP A 224 -36.49 -35.39 -25.55
N TYR A 225 -36.76 -35.10 -24.28
CA TYR A 225 -37.47 -36.01 -23.37
C TYR A 225 -38.98 -35.74 -23.39
N ARG A 226 -39.77 -36.81 -23.58
CA ARG A 226 -41.24 -36.74 -23.49
C ARG A 226 -41.78 -37.75 -22.47
N PRO A 227 -42.86 -37.41 -21.74
CA PRO A 227 -43.49 -38.34 -20.83
C PRO A 227 -44.26 -39.41 -21.63
N LEU A 228 -43.83 -40.65 -21.50
CA LEU A 228 -44.51 -41.83 -22.04
C LEU A 228 -45.13 -42.63 -20.90
N ARG A 229 -46.29 -43.23 -21.18
CA ARG A 229 -47.03 -44.06 -20.22
C ARG A 229 -46.72 -45.52 -20.51
N PHE A 230 -46.16 -46.23 -19.54
CA PHE A 230 -45.88 -47.65 -19.62
C PHE A 230 -46.82 -48.43 -18.71
N MET A 231 -47.29 -49.59 -19.17
CA MET A 231 -48.06 -50.52 -18.35
C MET A 231 -47.09 -51.55 -17.76
N VAL A 232 -46.88 -51.53 -16.44
CA VAL A 232 -46.00 -52.47 -15.73
C VAL A 232 -46.80 -53.14 -14.62
N ASN A 233 -46.89 -54.48 -14.65
CA ASN A 233 -47.63 -55.29 -13.69
C ASN A 233 -49.09 -54.84 -13.45
N GLY A 234 -49.76 -54.36 -14.51
CA GLY A 234 -51.15 -53.88 -14.43
C GLY A 234 -51.32 -52.45 -13.92
N SER A 235 -50.24 -51.71 -13.66
CA SER A 235 -50.25 -50.31 -13.26
C SER A 235 -49.62 -49.41 -14.33
N VAL A 236 -50.19 -48.22 -14.55
CA VAL A 236 -49.65 -47.24 -15.50
C VAL A 236 -48.61 -46.36 -14.81
N VAL A 237 -47.37 -46.41 -15.29
CA VAL A 237 -46.25 -45.61 -14.82
C VAL A 237 -45.88 -44.59 -15.88
N ASN A 238 -45.77 -43.32 -15.49
CA ASN A 238 -45.28 -42.25 -16.38
C ASN A 238 -43.77 -42.14 -16.23
N GLN A 239 -43.03 -42.32 -17.33
CA GLN A 239 -41.58 -42.08 -17.36
C GLN A 239 -41.19 -41.13 -18.48
N LEU A 240 -40.19 -40.29 -18.22
CA LEU A 240 -39.57 -39.44 -19.24
C LEU A 240 -38.61 -40.28 -20.07
N VAL A 241 -38.79 -40.25 -21.39
CA VAL A 241 -37.97 -41.03 -22.32
C VAL A 241 -37.43 -40.11 -23.41
N ASN A 242 -36.15 -40.28 -23.75
CA ASN A 242 -35.53 -39.61 -24.88
C ASN A 242 -36.12 -40.16 -26.18
N ILE A 243 -36.70 -39.29 -27.01
CA ILE A 243 -37.35 -39.70 -28.26
C ILE A 243 -36.34 -40.25 -29.28
N ALA A 244 -35.13 -39.68 -29.35
CA ALA A 244 -34.12 -40.10 -30.31
C ALA A 244 -33.65 -41.53 -30.04
N ASP A 245 -33.42 -41.87 -28.76
CA ASP A 245 -33.05 -43.23 -28.35
C ASP A 245 -34.20 -44.21 -28.60
N LEU A 246 -35.43 -43.83 -28.25
CA LEU A 246 -36.62 -44.66 -28.51
C LEU A 246 -36.80 -44.94 -30.01
N ARG A 247 -36.62 -43.93 -30.86
CA ARG A 247 -36.67 -44.07 -32.34
C ARG A 247 -35.59 -45.03 -32.82
N SER A 248 -34.36 -44.88 -32.32
CA SER A 248 -33.24 -45.76 -32.67
C SER A 248 -33.52 -47.21 -32.30
N ILE A 249 -34.06 -47.46 -31.10
CA ILE A 249 -34.42 -48.81 -30.64
C ILE A 249 -35.53 -49.42 -31.50
N LEU A 250 -36.52 -48.61 -31.89
CA LEU A 250 -37.65 -49.06 -32.72
C LEU A 250 -37.33 -49.12 -34.22
N GLY A 251 -36.11 -48.76 -34.63
CA GLY A 251 -35.71 -48.70 -36.05
C GLY A 251 -36.43 -47.61 -36.85
N LEU A 252 -36.95 -46.59 -36.18
CA LEU A 252 -37.62 -45.45 -36.80
C LEU A 252 -36.60 -44.38 -37.23
N PRO A 253 -36.87 -43.64 -38.32
CA PRO A 253 -36.01 -42.52 -38.73
C PRO A 253 -35.99 -41.43 -37.65
N GLN A 254 -34.87 -40.70 -37.55
CA GLN A 254 -34.71 -39.64 -36.57
C GLN A 254 -35.55 -38.38 -36.87
N PHE A 255 -36.07 -38.25 -38.08
CA PHE A 255 -36.97 -37.17 -38.48
C PHE A 255 -38.45 -37.57 -38.30
N ASP A 256 -39.32 -36.58 -38.14
CA ASP A 256 -40.77 -36.81 -38.00
C ASP A 256 -41.37 -37.33 -39.31
N LEU A 257 -42.15 -38.40 -39.22
CA LEU A 257 -42.85 -39.00 -40.36
C LEU A 257 -44.09 -38.20 -40.80
N TYR A 258 -44.53 -37.25 -39.98
CA TYR A 258 -45.62 -36.34 -40.30
C TYR A 258 -45.05 -34.99 -40.72
N ALA A 259 -45.52 -34.48 -41.86
CA ALA A 259 -45.20 -33.11 -42.24
C ALA A 259 -45.76 -32.14 -41.16
N PRO A 260 -45.02 -31.08 -40.80
CA PRO A 260 -45.55 -30.06 -39.90
C PRO A 260 -46.86 -29.52 -40.48
N TYR A 261 -47.87 -29.39 -39.62
CA TYR A 261 -49.19 -28.91 -40.01
C TYR A 261 -49.06 -27.62 -40.82
N ARG A 262 -49.47 -27.67 -42.09
CA ARG A 262 -49.56 -26.48 -42.93
C ARG A 262 -50.97 -25.93 -42.78
N PRO A 263 -51.15 -24.73 -42.19
CA PRO A 263 -52.47 -24.11 -42.17
C PRO A 263 -52.97 -23.95 -43.62
N PRO A 264 -54.27 -24.14 -43.88
CA PRO A 264 -54.82 -23.96 -45.21
C PRO A 264 -54.50 -22.55 -45.69
N THR A 265 -53.85 -22.45 -46.84
CA THR A 265 -53.69 -21.17 -47.54
C THR A 265 -55.09 -20.63 -47.81
N GLU A 266 -55.43 -19.47 -47.25
CA GLU A 266 -56.64 -18.75 -47.59
C GLU A 266 -56.80 -18.77 -49.11
N SER A 267 -57.91 -19.33 -49.55
CA SER A 267 -58.28 -19.48 -50.95
C SER A 267 -58.07 -18.13 -51.63
N ALA A 268 -57.26 -18.12 -52.69
CA ALA A 268 -57.20 -17.00 -53.61
C ALA A 268 -58.63 -16.55 -53.93
N SER A 269 -58.96 -15.34 -53.53
CA SER A 269 -60.15 -14.64 -54.00
C SER A 269 -60.02 -14.52 -55.51
N PHE A 270 -60.63 -15.45 -56.23
CA PHE A 270 -60.97 -15.28 -57.63
C PHE A 270 -61.93 -14.09 -57.69
N ALA A 271 -61.38 -12.91 -57.99
CA ALA A 271 -62.15 -11.79 -58.49
C ALA A 271 -62.69 -12.21 -59.86
N LEU A 272 -63.94 -12.69 -59.88
CA LEU A 272 -64.76 -12.70 -61.08
C LEU A 272 -65.47 -11.34 -61.15
N GLU A 273 -65.16 -10.63 -62.24
CA GLU A 273 -65.86 -9.53 -62.92
C GLU A 273 -66.59 -8.46 -62.09
#